data_AF-A0A6P0LS53-F1
#
_entry.id   AF-A0A6P0LS53-F1
#
_cell.length_a   1.000
_cell.length_b   1.000
_cell.length_c   1.000
_cell.angle_alpha   90.00
_cell.angle_beta   90.00
_cell.angle_gamma   90.00
#
_symmetry.space_group_name_H-M   'P 1'
#
loop_
_entity.id
_entity.type
_entity.pdbx_description
1 polymer ?
#
loop_
_entity_poly.entity_id
_entity_poly.type
_entity_poly.pdbx_seq_one_letter_code
_entity_poly.pdbx_strand_id
1 'polypeptide(L)'
;MTKIKIRLSKSHDQEFDVTLIISNQPEDLRGFLPPQPPDLQSSFNQWLSGYRSLEGVRLEFKNVIVYSDVQSQAKEVIALVNEWLNFGSTKWQPIRDKLIEVGSRWQPAKKEEMYIILDFTEEKFIQLGRIPWQEWDLFKNYYSESEIALRLYGKPGQTIITIQKYWKVRILLVVGRSDNIQTNNDIKIVKKLEKKGAEVTVLLQPTKKKLSEALWQEPGYHIFIFSWP
;
A
#
# COMPACT_ATOMS: atom_id res chain seq x y z
N MET A 1 19.05 -4.24 10.14
CA MET A 1 17.79 -4.35 9.37
C MET A 1 16.89 -5.31 10.12
N THR A 2 15.77 -4.82 10.64
CA THR A 2 14.80 -5.63 11.39
C THR A 2 13.60 -5.89 10.50
N LYS A 3 13.24 -7.16 10.30
CA LYS A 3 12.07 -7.58 9.53
C LYS A 3 11.06 -8.18 10.49
N ILE A 4 9.88 -7.59 10.54
CA ILE A 4 8.73 -8.11 11.26
C ILE A 4 7.79 -8.67 10.20
N LYS A 5 7.37 -9.91 10.38
CA LYS A 5 6.41 -10.55 9.49
C LYS A 5 5.23 -11.02 10.32
N ILE A 6 4.05 -10.50 9.99
CA ILE A 6 2.78 -10.90 10.59
C ILE A 6 2.08 -11.75 9.55
N ARG A 7 2.06 -13.06 9.77
CA ARG A 7 1.38 -14.01 8.88
C ARG A 7 -0.01 -14.26 9.40
N LEU A 8 -1.02 -14.04 8.55
CA LEU A 8 -2.42 -14.35 8.83
C LEU A 8 -2.86 -15.55 7.98
N SER A 9 -3.37 -16.57 8.65
CA SER A 9 -3.91 -17.80 8.07
C SER A 9 -5.21 -18.20 8.79
N LYS A 10 -6.04 -19.06 8.21
CA LYS A 10 -7.27 -19.49 8.92
C LYS A 10 -6.97 -20.55 9.96
N SER A 11 -7.58 -20.43 11.14
CA SER A 11 -7.84 -21.57 12.02
C SER A 11 -9.24 -22.16 11.76
N HIS A 12 -9.49 -23.34 12.32
CA HIS A 12 -10.86 -23.79 12.58
C HIS A 12 -11.57 -22.75 13.47
N ASP A 13 -12.85 -22.47 13.22
CA ASP A 13 -13.74 -21.55 13.97
C ASP A 13 -13.66 -20.04 13.67
N GLN A 14 -13.46 -19.65 12.40
CA GLN A 14 -13.57 -18.25 11.91
C GLN A 14 -12.50 -17.27 12.43
N GLU A 15 -11.66 -17.65 13.39
CA GLU A 15 -10.48 -16.88 13.82
C GLU A 15 -9.32 -16.98 12.81
N PHE A 16 -8.49 -15.94 12.77
CA PHE A 16 -7.23 -15.95 12.03
C PHE A 16 -6.10 -16.42 12.95
N ASP A 17 -5.45 -17.52 12.60
CA ASP A 17 -4.15 -17.90 13.15
C ASP A 17 -3.12 -16.86 12.68
N VAL A 18 -2.54 -16.16 13.65
CA VAL A 18 -1.50 -15.17 13.44
C VAL A 18 -0.18 -15.70 13.94
N THR A 19 0.81 -15.75 13.05
CA THR A 19 2.20 -16.04 13.40
C THR A 19 3.03 -14.77 13.23
N LEU A 20 3.60 -14.27 14.32
CA LEU A 20 4.55 -13.17 14.35
C LEU A 20 5.98 -13.71 14.30
N ILE A 21 6.70 -13.31 13.26
CA ILE A 21 8.09 -13.70 12.99
C ILE A 21 8.93 -12.43 13.01
N ILE A 22 9.91 -12.36 13.90
CA ILE A 22 10.82 -11.21 14.01
C ILE A 22 12.22 -11.68 13.65
N SER A 23 12.87 -11.01 12.69
CA SER A 23 14.26 -11.31 12.34
C SER A 23 15.14 -11.22 13.59
N ASN A 24 16.04 -12.19 13.74
CA ASN A 24 16.97 -12.30 14.88
C ASN A 24 16.31 -12.77 16.20
N GLN A 25 15.08 -13.29 16.17
CA GLN A 25 14.52 -14.08 17.26
C GLN A 25 14.33 -15.55 16.83
N PRO A 26 14.66 -16.51 17.70
CA PRO A 26 14.61 -17.93 17.35
C PRO A 26 13.19 -18.52 17.35
N GLU A 27 12.25 -17.90 18.07
CA GLU A 27 10.90 -18.41 18.27
C GLU A 27 9.85 -17.51 17.60
N ASP A 28 8.98 -18.14 16.82
CA ASP A 28 7.79 -17.52 16.26
C ASP A 28 6.71 -17.45 17.35
N LEU A 29 6.09 -16.28 17.51
CA LEU A 29 4.97 -16.12 18.44
C LEU A 29 3.66 -16.37 17.71
N ARG A 30 2.80 -17.22 18.27
CA ARG A 30 1.48 -17.53 17.72
C ARG A 30 0.37 -16.90 18.54
N GLY A 31 -0.68 -16.48 17.86
CA GLY A 31 -1.87 -15.91 18.46
C GLY A 31 -3.07 -16.05 17.53
N PHE A 32 -4.22 -15.60 17.99
CA PHE A 32 -5.45 -15.68 17.21
C PHE A 32 -6.11 -14.31 17.18
N LEU A 33 -6.25 -13.76 15.98
CA LEU A 33 -7.00 -12.53 15.73
C LEU A 33 -8.46 -12.93 15.47
N PRO A 34 -9.45 -12.33 16.17
CA PRO A 34 -10.86 -12.63 15.92
C PRO A 34 -11.25 -12.32 14.47
N PRO A 35 -12.33 -12.94 13.95
CA PRO A 35 -12.85 -12.60 12.64
C PRO A 35 -13.11 -11.10 12.50
N GLN A 36 -13.01 -10.61 11.27
CA GLN A 36 -13.34 -9.23 10.96
C GLN A 36 -14.82 -8.96 11.32
N PRO A 37 -15.14 -7.90 12.07
CA PRO A 37 -16.51 -7.52 12.37
C PRO A 37 -17.30 -7.25 11.08
N PRO A 38 -18.55 -7.75 10.92
CA PRO A 38 -19.38 -7.49 9.76
C PRO A 38 -19.60 -5.98 9.49
N ASP A 39 -19.70 -5.20 10.57
CA ASP A 39 -19.91 -3.75 10.51
C ASP A 39 -18.73 -3.02 9.89
N LEU A 40 -17.50 -3.51 10.13
CA LEU A 40 -16.30 -2.95 9.52
C LEU A 40 -16.31 -3.13 8.00
N GLN A 41 -16.76 -4.28 7.50
CA GLN A 41 -16.86 -4.49 6.05
C GLN A 41 -17.92 -3.58 5.42
N SER A 42 -19.05 -3.40 6.10
CA SER A 42 -20.14 -2.53 5.65
C SER A 42 -19.72 -1.06 5.62
N SER A 43 -19.10 -0.57 6.70
CA SER A 43 -18.56 0.79 6.81
C SER A 43 -17.48 1.05 5.75
N PHE A 44 -16.57 0.10 5.52
CA PHE A 44 -15.56 0.21 4.48
C PHE A 44 -16.15 0.31 3.08
N ASN A 45 -17.17 -0.49 2.77
CA ASN A 45 -17.87 -0.44 1.48
C ASN A 45 -18.61 0.88 1.28
N GLN A 46 -19.22 1.43 2.34
CA GLN A 46 -19.89 2.73 2.30
C GLN A 46 -18.89 3.85 2.03
N TRP A 47 -17.80 3.91 2.80
CA TRP A 47 -16.72 4.87 2.57
C TRP A 47 -16.15 4.75 1.15
N LEU A 48 -15.88 3.53 0.67
CA LEU A 48 -15.33 3.30 -0.66
C LEU A 48 -16.29 3.76 -1.78
N SER A 49 -17.59 3.52 -1.59
CA SER A 49 -18.65 4.02 -2.50
C SER A 49 -18.66 5.55 -2.53
N GLY A 50 -18.69 6.19 -1.36
CA GLY A 50 -18.62 7.65 -1.22
C GLY A 50 -17.36 8.23 -1.85
N TYR A 51 -16.19 7.64 -1.57
CA TYR A 51 -14.91 8.05 -2.16
C TYR A 51 -14.92 7.93 -3.70
N ARG A 52 -15.38 6.80 -4.24
CA ARG A 52 -15.46 6.60 -5.71
C ARG A 52 -16.42 7.57 -6.38
N SER A 53 -17.47 8.00 -5.69
CA SER A 53 -18.37 9.03 -6.20
C SER A 53 -17.65 10.38 -6.40
N LEU A 54 -16.58 10.66 -5.64
CA LEU A 54 -15.73 11.83 -5.84
C LEU A 54 -14.88 11.73 -7.12
N GLU A 55 -14.49 10.52 -7.55
CA GLU A 55 -13.70 10.34 -8.78
C GLU A 55 -14.51 10.66 -10.04
N GLY A 56 -15.84 10.48 -10.02
CA GLY A 56 -16.75 10.94 -11.08
C GLY A 56 -16.88 12.47 -11.17
N VAL A 57 -16.43 13.20 -10.14
CA VAL A 57 -16.53 14.66 -9.98
C VAL A 57 -15.23 15.37 -10.37
N ARG A 58 -14.18 14.65 -10.83
CA ARG A 58 -12.92 15.26 -11.33
C ARG A 58 -13.09 16.23 -12.52
N LEU A 59 -14.30 16.35 -13.09
CA LEU A 59 -14.62 17.29 -14.16
C LEU A 59 -15.46 18.50 -13.71
N GLU A 60 -16.17 18.47 -12.58
CA GLU A 60 -17.00 19.60 -12.13
C GLU A 60 -17.09 19.65 -10.60
N PHE A 61 -16.45 20.64 -9.99
CA PHE A 61 -16.45 20.84 -8.54
C PHE A 61 -17.85 21.08 -7.95
N LYS A 62 -18.56 20.02 -7.56
CA LYS A 62 -19.67 20.06 -6.58
C LYS A 62 -19.10 19.82 -5.17
N ASN A 63 -18.26 20.74 -4.73
CA ASN A 63 -17.59 20.67 -3.44
C ASN A 63 -18.47 21.31 -2.37
N VAL A 64 -18.76 20.57 -1.30
CA VAL A 64 -18.74 21.00 0.12
C VAL A 64 -19.47 19.96 0.98
N ILE A 65 -20.61 19.41 0.54
CA ILE A 65 -21.38 18.46 1.35
C ILE A 65 -20.80 17.03 1.28
N VAL A 66 -20.50 16.55 0.07
CA VAL A 66 -20.01 15.16 -0.16
C VAL A 66 -18.64 14.91 0.49
N TYR A 67 -17.77 15.92 0.51
CA TYR A 67 -16.42 15.79 1.09
C TYR A 67 -16.44 15.60 2.62
N SER A 68 -17.33 16.31 3.31
CA SER A 68 -17.47 16.21 4.77
C SER A 68 -17.95 14.82 5.22
N ASP A 69 -18.88 14.23 4.47
CA ASP A 69 -19.44 12.90 4.74
C ASP A 69 -18.43 11.78 4.50
N VAL A 70 -17.63 11.87 3.42
CA VAL A 70 -16.57 10.89 3.13
C VAL A 70 -15.47 10.91 4.20
N GLN A 71 -15.13 12.08 4.74
CA GLN A 71 -14.16 12.18 5.84
C GLN A 71 -14.69 11.58 7.15
N SER A 72 -15.96 11.78 7.49
CA SER A 72 -16.55 11.14 8.67
C SER A 72 -16.61 9.62 8.51
N GLN A 73 -17.01 9.13 7.34
CA GLN A 73 -17.01 7.69 7.03
C GLN A 73 -15.60 7.10 7.12
N ALA A 74 -14.56 7.82 6.65
CA ALA A 74 -13.18 7.38 6.79
C ALA A 74 -12.76 7.24 8.26
N LYS A 75 -13.13 8.20 9.12
CA LYS A 75 -12.85 8.16 10.56
C LYS A 75 -13.56 6.98 11.23
N GLU A 76 -14.79 6.68 10.83
CA GLU A 76 -15.54 5.54 11.33
C GLU A 76 -14.85 4.21 10.96
N VAL A 77 -14.42 4.06 9.71
CA VAL A 77 -13.63 2.89 9.28
C VAL A 77 -12.37 2.76 10.14
N ILE A 78 -11.62 3.85 10.34
CA ILE A 78 -10.41 3.84 11.17
C ILE A 78 -10.71 3.43 12.62
N ALA A 79 -11.81 3.92 13.19
CA ALA A 79 -12.23 3.57 14.54
C ALA A 79 -12.56 2.07 14.65
N LEU A 80 -13.33 1.53 13.71
CA LEU A 80 -13.69 0.09 13.67
C LEU A 80 -12.48 -0.81 13.44
N VAL A 81 -11.52 -0.39 12.59
CA VAL A 81 -10.25 -1.10 12.41
C VAL A 81 -9.49 -1.17 13.73
N ASN A 82 -9.39 -0.04 14.44
CA ASN A 82 -8.69 0.01 15.72
C ASN A 82 -9.42 -0.76 16.82
N GLU A 83 -10.74 -0.73 16.87
CA GLU A 83 -11.52 -1.54 17.80
C GLU A 83 -11.24 -3.04 17.58
N TRP A 84 -11.28 -3.49 16.33
CA TRP A 84 -10.99 -4.88 15.98
C TRP A 84 -9.54 -5.29 16.29
N LEU A 85 -8.56 -4.52 15.82
CA LEU A 85 -7.14 -4.85 15.98
C LEU A 85 -6.62 -4.62 17.41
N ASN A 86 -7.33 -3.85 18.24
CA ASN A 86 -7.02 -3.68 19.65
C ASN A 86 -7.86 -4.56 20.57
N PHE A 87 -8.70 -5.43 20.02
CA PHE A 87 -9.56 -6.31 20.79
C PHE A 87 -8.74 -7.18 21.75
N GLY A 88 -9.06 -7.10 23.05
CA GLY A 88 -8.31 -7.73 24.12
C GLY A 88 -8.60 -9.23 24.29
N SER A 89 -8.50 -10.04 23.22
CA SER A 89 -8.57 -11.49 23.40
C SER A 89 -7.26 -12.02 24.01
N THR A 90 -7.36 -13.00 24.90
CA THR A 90 -6.20 -13.63 25.56
C THR A 90 -5.21 -14.25 24.57
N LYS A 91 -5.70 -14.59 23.37
CA LYS A 91 -4.91 -15.16 22.27
C LYS A 91 -4.32 -14.11 21.33
N TRP A 92 -4.87 -12.90 21.25
CA TRP A 92 -4.35 -11.82 20.40
C TRP A 92 -3.39 -10.90 21.14
N GLN A 93 -3.67 -10.64 22.41
CA GLN A 93 -2.91 -9.74 23.26
C GLN A 93 -1.40 -10.01 23.28
N PRO A 94 -0.91 -11.27 23.36
CA PRO A 94 0.54 -11.53 23.33
C PRO A 94 1.23 -11.03 22.06
N ILE A 95 0.57 -11.12 20.89
CA ILE A 95 1.11 -10.61 19.62
C ILE A 95 1.22 -9.09 19.67
N ARG A 96 0.18 -8.40 20.18
CA ARG A 96 0.18 -6.93 20.33
C ARG A 96 1.27 -6.48 21.30
N ASP A 97 1.38 -7.12 22.46
CA ASP A 97 2.38 -6.79 23.48
C ASP A 97 3.79 -6.99 22.92
N LYS A 98 4.01 -8.04 22.14
CA LYS A 98 5.29 -8.27 21.48
C LYS A 98 5.63 -7.22 20.43
N LEU A 99 4.65 -6.79 19.64
CA LEU A 99 4.83 -5.68 18.69
C LEU A 99 5.16 -4.38 19.44
N ILE A 100 4.45 -4.06 20.52
CA ILE A 100 4.77 -2.89 21.36
C ILE A 100 6.19 -2.98 21.92
N GLU A 101 6.61 -4.14 22.45
CA GLU A 101 7.97 -4.37 22.97
C GLU A 101 9.03 -4.09 21.89
N VAL A 102 8.85 -4.62 20.68
CA VAL A 102 9.80 -4.47 19.57
C VAL A 102 9.83 -3.03 19.08
N GLY A 103 8.67 -2.44 18.82
CA GLY A 103 8.56 -1.06 18.35
C GLY A 103 9.09 -0.04 19.35
N SER A 104 8.85 -0.24 20.65
CA SER A 104 9.37 0.67 21.71
C SER A 104 10.89 0.65 21.83
N ARG A 105 11.53 -0.48 21.49
CA ARG A 105 13.01 -0.60 21.47
C ARG A 105 13.62 -0.07 20.19
N TRP A 106 12.84 0.04 19.13
CA TRP A 106 13.33 0.51 17.85
C TRP A 106 13.62 2.01 17.92
N GLN A 107 14.81 2.38 17.42
CA GLN A 107 15.30 3.75 17.45
C GLN A 107 15.61 4.18 16.02
N PRO A 108 14.67 4.83 15.32
CA PRO A 108 14.88 5.27 13.95
C PRO A 108 16.13 6.15 13.78
N ALA A 109 16.47 6.93 14.81
CA ALA A 109 17.68 7.76 14.88
C ALA A 109 19.00 6.99 14.65
N LYS A 110 19.02 5.66 14.83
CA LYS A 110 20.18 4.80 14.56
C LYS A 110 20.29 4.33 13.11
N LYS A 111 19.43 4.84 12.20
CA LYS A 111 19.33 4.41 10.78
C LYS A 111 19.07 2.92 10.60
N GLU A 112 18.41 2.30 11.59
CA GLU A 112 18.01 0.91 11.47
C GLU A 112 16.72 0.82 10.64
N GLU A 113 16.84 0.36 9.40
CA GLU A 113 15.67 0.11 8.56
C GLU A 113 14.81 -1.01 9.16
N MET A 114 13.51 -0.74 9.23
CA MET A 114 12.49 -1.67 9.71
C MET A 114 11.43 -1.91 8.65
N TYR A 115 11.13 -3.18 8.40
CA TYR A 115 10.14 -3.61 7.43
C TYR A 115 9.10 -4.46 8.11
N ILE A 116 7.83 -4.13 7.92
CA ILE A 116 6.68 -4.92 8.34
C ILE A 116 6.10 -5.60 7.11
N ILE A 117 6.00 -6.93 7.13
CA ILE A 117 5.39 -7.72 6.08
C ILE A 117 4.10 -8.31 6.61
N LEU A 118 2.96 -7.89 6.06
CA LEU A 118 1.67 -8.52 6.29
C LEU A 118 1.50 -9.65 5.26
N ASP A 119 1.53 -10.89 5.73
CA ASP A 119 1.58 -12.09 4.90
C ASP A 119 0.24 -12.84 4.92
N PHE A 120 -0.54 -12.71 3.85
CA PHE A 120 -1.87 -13.29 3.72
C PHE A 120 -1.83 -14.58 2.90
N THR A 121 -1.73 -15.74 3.55
CA THR A 121 -1.33 -17.00 2.89
C THR A 121 -2.37 -17.64 1.97
N GLU A 122 -3.61 -17.15 1.95
CA GLU A 122 -4.68 -17.70 1.13
C GLU A 122 -5.37 -16.61 0.29
N GLU A 123 -5.73 -16.92 -0.96
CA GLU A 123 -6.35 -15.99 -1.91
C GLU A 123 -7.63 -15.34 -1.35
N LYS A 124 -8.43 -16.10 -0.60
CA LYS A 124 -9.66 -15.60 0.03
C LYS A 124 -9.42 -14.46 1.04
N PHE A 125 -8.18 -14.26 1.49
CA PHE A 125 -7.80 -13.21 2.43
C PHE A 125 -7.23 -11.95 1.78
N ILE A 126 -7.23 -11.86 0.45
CA ILE A 126 -6.82 -10.64 -0.25
C ILE A 126 -7.61 -9.41 0.21
N GLN A 127 -8.86 -9.59 0.65
CA GLN A 127 -9.68 -8.50 1.19
C GLN A 127 -9.10 -7.89 2.47
N LEU A 128 -8.40 -8.67 3.30
CA LEU A 128 -7.71 -8.14 4.48
C LEU A 128 -6.57 -7.21 4.10
N GLY A 129 -5.94 -7.43 2.93
CA GLY A 129 -4.95 -6.51 2.37
C GLY A 129 -5.54 -5.15 1.96
N ARG A 130 -6.87 -5.01 1.90
CA ARG A 130 -7.54 -3.72 1.62
C ARG A 130 -7.82 -2.90 2.87
N ILE A 131 -7.68 -3.50 4.05
CA ILE A 131 -7.82 -2.80 5.32
C ILE A 131 -6.66 -1.80 5.42
N PRO A 132 -6.91 -0.57 5.88
CA PRO A 132 -5.87 0.43 6.02
C PRO A 132 -5.00 0.11 7.25
N TRP A 133 -4.12 -0.90 7.15
CA TRP A 133 -3.27 -1.36 8.25
C TRP A 133 -2.36 -0.28 8.82
N GLN A 134 -1.94 0.67 7.98
CA GLN A 134 -1.19 1.86 8.41
C GLN A 134 -1.98 2.76 9.38
N GLU A 135 -3.32 2.64 9.39
CA GLU A 135 -4.18 3.40 10.28
C GLU A 135 -4.34 2.77 11.67
N TRP A 136 -3.80 1.56 11.87
CA TRP A 136 -3.75 0.91 13.17
C TRP A 136 -2.88 1.73 14.12
N ASP A 137 -3.43 2.10 15.28
CA ASP A 137 -2.80 2.95 16.27
C ASP A 137 -1.46 2.38 16.76
N LEU A 138 -1.34 1.05 16.86
CA LEU A 138 -0.08 0.41 17.20
C LEU A 138 1.00 0.73 16.15
N PHE A 139 0.67 0.64 14.86
CA PHE A 139 1.61 0.98 13.79
C PHE A 139 1.92 2.47 13.74
N LYS A 140 0.91 3.34 13.90
CA LYS A 140 1.14 4.78 13.96
C LYS A 140 2.07 5.19 15.11
N ASN A 141 1.88 4.60 16.28
CA ASN A 141 2.60 5.02 17.49
C ASN A 141 4.03 4.47 17.57
N TYR A 142 4.25 3.24 17.08
CA TYR A 142 5.54 2.55 17.27
C TYR A 142 6.32 2.31 15.96
N TYR A 143 5.67 2.50 14.81
CA TYR A 143 6.19 2.08 13.51
C TYR A 143 5.95 3.12 12.40
N SER A 144 5.77 4.39 12.76
CA SER A 144 5.48 5.51 11.83
C SER A 144 6.53 5.69 10.73
N GLU A 145 7.77 5.31 11.00
CA GLU A 145 8.91 5.42 10.07
C GLU A 145 9.28 4.05 9.44
N SER A 146 8.44 3.03 9.59
CA SER A 146 8.66 1.71 9.00
C SER A 146 8.01 1.57 7.61
N GLU A 147 8.58 0.72 6.76
CA GLU A 147 7.94 0.33 5.52
C GLU A 147 6.99 -0.86 5.74
N ILE A 148 5.73 -0.71 5.37
CA ILE A 148 4.73 -1.77 5.43
C ILE A 148 4.51 -2.35 4.03
N ALA A 149 4.82 -3.63 3.86
CA ALA A 149 4.60 -4.38 2.63
C ALA A 149 3.47 -5.40 2.82
N LEU A 150 2.61 -5.54 1.81
CA LEU A 150 1.59 -6.58 1.77
C LEU A 150 2.07 -7.71 0.87
N ARG A 151 2.11 -8.94 1.40
CA ARG A 151 2.33 -10.16 0.63
C ARG A 151 0.98 -10.87 0.43
N LEU A 152 0.46 -10.73 -0.78
CA LEU A 152 -0.80 -11.33 -1.21
C LEU A 152 -0.50 -12.54 -2.09
N TYR A 153 -1.01 -13.72 -1.73
CA TYR A 153 -0.91 -14.90 -2.57
C TYR A 153 -2.04 -14.87 -3.60
N GLY A 154 -1.73 -14.38 -4.80
CA GLY A 154 -2.61 -14.50 -5.97
C GLY A 154 -2.57 -15.91 -6.56
N LYS A 155 -3.45 -16.19 -7.52
CA LYS A 155 -3.46 -17.46 -8.26
C LYS A 155 -2.05 -17.78 -8.78
N PRO A 156 -1.55 -19.02 -8.61
CA PRO A 156 -0.29 -19.45 -9.20
C PRO A 156 -0.46 -19.51 -10.73
N GLY A 157 -0.17 -18.39 -11.40
CA GLY A 157 -0.39 -18.28 -12.85
C GLY A 157 0.43 -17.22 -13.55
N GLN A 158 1.11 -16.34 -12.81
CA GLN A 158 2.10 -15.46 -13.42
C GLN A 158 3.45 -16.09 -13.21
N THR A 159 3.90 -16.84 -14.22
CA THR A 159 5.33 -17.06 -14.45
C THR A 159 5.98 -15.70 -14.29
N ILE A 160 6.87 -15.55 -13.30
CA ILE A 160 7.72 -14.36 -13.22
C ILE A 160 8.50 -14.39 -14.53
N ILE A 161 8.07 -13.57 -15.49
CA ILE A 161 8.79 -13.44 -16.75
C ILE A 161 10.13 -12.89 -16.32
N THR A 162 11.18 -13.70 -16.48
CA THR A 162 12.55 -13.27 -16.23
C THR A 162 12.72 -11.97 -16.98
N ILE A 163 13.07 -10.89 -16.28
CA ILE A 163 13.30 -9.58 -16.90
C ILE A 163 14.27 -9.83 -18.05
N GLN A 164 13.78 -9.75 -19.28
CA GLN A 164 14.65 -9.88 -20.44
C GLN A 164 15.69 -8.78 -20.27
N LYS A 165 16.97 -9.12 -20.40
CA LYS A 165 18.04 -8.12 -20.41
C LYS A 165 17.88 -7.32 -21.70
N TYR A 166 17.04 -6.29 -21.66
CA TYR A 166 16.87 -5.37 -22.77
C TYR A 166 18.15 -4.57 -22.94
N TRP A 167 18.68 -4.53 -24.16
CA TRP A 167 19.86 -3.74 -24.49
C TRP A 167 19.62 -2.23 -24.37
N LYS A 168 18.35 -1.79 -24.35
CA LYS A 168 17.95 -0.39 -24.24
C LYS A 168 16.64 -0.25 -23.45
N VAL A 169 16.68 0.42 -22.30
CA VAL A 169 15.48 0.64 -21.46
C VAL A 169 14.67 1.81 -22.01
N ARG A 170 13.46 1.53 -22.51
CA ARG A 170 12.46 2.53 -22.92
C ARG A 170 11.65 3.04 -21.73
N ILE A 171 11.60 4.36 -21.55
CA ILE A 171 10.94 5.07 -20.45
C ILE A 171 9.92 6.06 -21.03
N LEU A 172 8.67 5.98 -20.58
CA LEU A 172 7.64 6.99 -20.87
C LEU A 172 7.50 7.91 -19.65
N LEU A 173 7.88 9.18 -19.81
CA LEU A 173 7.64 10.23 -18.82
C LEU A 173 6.43 11.05 -19.22
N VAL A 174 5.39 11.05 -18.39
CA VAL A 174 4.21 11.89 -18.56
C VAL A 174 4.25 12.99 -17.52
N VAL A 175 4.17 14.24 -17.97
CA VAL A 175 4.16 15.43 -17.12
C VAL A 175 2.77 16.04 -17.15
N GLY A 176 2.11 16.11 -16.00
CA GLY A 176 0.77 16.69 -15.84
C GLY A 176 0.75 18.22 -15.89
N ARG A 177 -0.34 18.82 -15.37
CA ARG A 177 -0.46 20.29 -15.26
C ARG A 177 0.72 20.86 -14.46
N SER A 178 1.32 21.93 -14.97
CA SER A 178 2.52 22.57 -14.41
C SER A 178 2.22 23.95 -13.82
N ASP A 179 0.95 24.21 -13.51
CA ASP A 179 0.52 25.50 -12.99
C ASP A 179 1.18 25.68 -11.60
N ASN A 180 2.12 26.61 -11.50
CA ASN A 180 2.91 26.97 -10.31
C ASN A 180 4.08 26.05 -9.87
N ILE A 181 4.55 25.06 -10.65
CA ILE A 181 5.70 24.21 -10.25
C ILE A 181 6.71 23.99 -11.39
N GLN A 182 8.01 23.95 -11.04
CA GLN A 182 9.11 23.67 -11.97
C GLN A 182 9.21 22.18 -12.37
N THR A 183 8.28 21.71 -13.20
CA THR A 183 8.32 20.36 -13.82
C THR A 183 9.58 20.13 -14.70
N ASN A 184 10.31 21.19 -15.03
CA ASN A 184 11.57 21.14 -15.76
C ASN A 184 12.68 20.34 -15.03
N ASN A 185 12.67 20.27 -13.70
CA ASN A 185 13.67 19.51 -12.96
C ASN A 185 13.48 18.00 -13.11
N ASP A 186 12.23 17.52 -13.04
CA ASP A 186 11.91 16.11 -13.22
C ASP A 186 12.29 15.62 -14.62
N ILE A 187 11.95 16.42 -15.64
CA ILE A 187 12.33 16.14 -17.02
C ILE A 187 13.86 16.03 -17.15
N LYS A 188 14.61 16.96 -16.56
CA LYS A 188 16.08 16.95 -16.57
C LYS A 188 16.64 15.71 -15.88
N ILE A 189 16.08 15.31 -14.73
CA ILE A 189 16.54 14.14 -13.98
C ILE A 189 16.32 12.88 -14.79
N VAL A 190 15.13 12.68 -15.36
CA VAL A 190 14.82 11.49 -16.15
C VAL A 190 15.65 11.47 -17.44
N LYS A 191 15.82 12.61 -18.13
CA LYS A 191 16.68 12.69 -19.33
C LYS A 191 18.15 12.36 -19.07
N LYS A 192 18.67 12.55 -17.86
CA LYS A 192 20.04 12.09 -17.53
C LYS A 192 20.21 10.57 -17.70
N LEU A 193 19.13 9.79 -17.66
CA LEU A 193 19.17 8.35 -17.90
C LEU A 193 19.49 8.00 -19.35
N GLU A 194 19.29 8.90 -20.31
CA GLU A 194 19.71 8.72 -21.70
C GLU A 194 21.23 8.50 -21.79
N LYS A 195 22.01 9.15 -20.90
CA LYS A 195 23.47 8.93 -20.80
C LYS A 195 23.85 7.52 -20.34
N LYS A 196 22.91 6.79 -19.73
CA LYS A 196 23.06 5.39 -19.32
C LYS A 196 22.45 4.41 -20.34
N GLY A 197 22.09 4.89 -21.53
CA GLY A 197 21.53 4.07 -22.61
C GLY A 197 20.01 3.90 -22.55
N ALA A 198 19.28 4.69 -21.76
CA ALA A 198 17.82 4.69 -21.79
C ALA A 198 17.28 5.48 -23.00
N GLU A 199 16.08 5.11 -23.47
CA GLU A 199 15.30 5.89 -24.43
C GLU A 199 14.15 6.56 -23.68
N VAL A 200 14.15 7.89 -23.59
CA VAL A 200 13.15 8.63 -22.82
C VAL A 200 12.18 9.33 -23.77
N THR A 201 10.90 8.94 -23.73
CA THR A 201 9.82 9.64 -24.40
C THR A 201 9.08 10.51 -23.40
N VAL A 202 8.98 11.82 -23.66
CA VAL A 202 8.32 12.78 -22.77
C VAL A 202 6.99 13.23 -23.37
N LEU A 203 5.90 13.06 -22.62
CA LEU A 203 4.58 13.59 -22.92
C LEU A 203 4.24 14.72 -21.95
N LEU A 204 4.27 15.95 -22.46
CA LEU A 204 3.83 17.13 -21.71
C LEU A 204 2.32 17.29 -21.87
N GLN A 205 1.60 17.28 -20.75
CA GLN A 205 0.15 17.44 -20.64
C GLN A 205 -0.62 16.73 -21.78
N PRO A 206 -0.40 15.42 -21.99
CA PRO A 206 -1.01 14.74 -23.12
C PRO A 206 -2.53 14.69 -22.96
N THR A 207 -3.24 14.74 -24.08
CA THR A 207 -4.65 14.37 -24.10
C THR A 207 -4.80 12.88 -23.76
N LYS A 208 -5.98 12.47 -23.25
CA LYS A 208 -6.29 11.05 -22.96
C LYS A 208 -5.99 10.16 -24.16
N LYS A 209 -6.32 10.63 -25.37
CA LYS A 209 -6.04 9.92 -26.63
C LYS A 209 -4.53 9.72 -26.85
N LYS A 210 -3.74 10.78 -26.76
CA LYS A 210 -2.28 10.73 -26.95
C LYS A 210 -1.58 9.87 -25.90
N LEU A 211 -2.04 9.94 -24.64
CA LEU A 211 -1.54 9.08 -23.58
C LEU A 211 -1.85 7.61 -23.86
N SER A 212 -3.09 7.31 -24.24
CA SER A 212 -3.50 5.95 -24.60
C SER A 212 -2.67 5.41 -25.78
N GLU A 213 -2.53 6.19 -26.85
CA GLU A 213 -1.73 5.82 -28.02
C GLU A 213 -0.27 5.50 -27.64
N ALA A 214 0.34 6.30 -26.77
CA ALA A 214 1.70 6.04 -26.30
C ALA A 214 1.76 4.76 -25.45
N LEU A 215 0.85 4.56 -24.49
CA LEU A 215 0.87 3.38 -23.63
C LEU A 215 0.77 2.06 -24.41
N TRP A 216 0.09 2.07 -25.56
CA TRP A 216 -0.08 0.90 -26.43
C TRP A 216 0.92 0.83 -27.59
N GLN A 217 1.93 1.71 -27.63
CA GLN A 217 2.91 1.73 -28.71
C GLN A 217 3.96 0.61 -28.56
N GLU A 218 4.02 -0.33 -29.51
CA GLU A 218 5.07 -1.35 -29.58
C GLU A 218 6.47 -0.77 -29.93
N PRO A 219 7.59 -1.29 -29.38
CA PRO A 219 7.73 -2.45 -28.49
C PRO A 219 7.41 -2.21 -26.99
N GLY A 220 6.56 -1.23 -26.65
CA GLY A 220 6.17 -0.93 -25.27
C GLY A 220 7.22 -0.17 -24.47
N TYR A 221 6.83 0.35 -23.31
CA TYR A 221 7.73 0.99 -22.35
C TYR A 221 8.00 0.05 -21.19
N HIS A 222 9.24 0.05 -20.70
CA HIS A 222 9.65 -0.77 -19.55
C HIS A 222 9.37 -0.05 -18.24
N ILE A 223 9.45 1.29 -18.26
CA ILE A 223 9.22 2.14 -17.10
C ILE A 223 8.25 3.24 -17.51
N PHE A 224 7.18 3.41 -16.74
CA PHE A 224 6.25 4.52 -16.84
C PHE A 224 6.47 5.44 -15.64
N ILE A 225 6.72 6.72 -15.89
CA ILE A 225 6.89 7.75 -14.88
C ILE A 225 5.80 8.80 -15.09
N PHE A 226 5.04 9.09 -14.04
CA PHE A 226 4.08 10.18 -14.03
C PHE A 226 4.53 11.23 -13.02
N SER A 227 4.72 12.48 -13.47
CA SER A 227 5.04 13.64 -12.62
C SER A 227 3.86 14.61 -12.63
N TRP A 228 3.36 14.93 -11.44
CA TRP A 228 2.30 15.89 -11.16
C TRP A 228 2.63 16.61 -9.84
N PRO A 229 2.23 17.89 -9.64
CA PRO A 229 2.16 18.56 -8.34
C PRO A 229 1.82 17.66 -7.15
#